data_AF-A0A7S4DJD3-F1
#
_entry.id   AF-A0A7S4DJD3-F1
#
_cell.length_a   1.000
_cell.length_b   1.000
_cell.length_c   1.000
_cell.angle_alpha   90.00
_cell.angle_beta   90.00
_cell.angle_gamma   90.00
#
_symmetry.space_group_name_H-M   'P 1'
#
loop_
_entity.id
_entity.type
_entity.pdbx_description
1 polymer ?
#
loop_
_entity_poly.entity_id
_entity_poly.type
_entity_poly.pdbx_seq_one_letter_code
_entity_poly.pdbx_strand_id
1 'polypeptide(L)'
;MASKMFKIGTHSGTFHCDEALACYMLKLLPDYKDAEIVRTRDQKILDELPILVDVGGVYDPPTYRYDHHQRGFTEVFGHGFTTKLSSAGLVYKHFGKQIISVVSGLSDPKAIDTLYLKIYQGFIQGNQIILHDPE
;
A
#
# COMPACT_ATOMS: atom_id res chain seq x y z
N MET A 1 -19.79 14.06 -17.91
CA MET A 1 -19.80 13.68 -16.47
C MET A 1 -18.37 13.79 -15.98
N ALA A 2 -18.11 14.50 -14.88
CA ALA A 2 -16.78 14.50 -14.29
C ALA A 2 -16.47 13.06 -13.84
N SER A 3 -15.33 12.50 -14.26
CA SER A 3 -14.84 11.26 -13.68
C SER A 3 -14.71 11.47 -12.18
N LYS A 4 -15.19 10.51 -11.38
CA LYS A 4 -14.94 10.52 -9.94
C LYS A 4 -13.43 10.34 -9.76
N MET A 5 -12.72 11.43 -9.53
CA MET A 5 -11.28 11.38 -9.28
C MET A 5 -11.07 10.72 -7.92
N PHE A 6 -10.47 9.54 -7.91
CA PHE A 6 -10.14 8.85 -6.66
C PHE A 6 -9.07 9.66 -5.90
N LYS A 7 -9.09 9.55 -4.57
CA LYS A 7 -8.13 10.24 -3.70
C LYS A 7 -7.40 9.21 -2.84
N ILE A 8 -6.09 9.37 -2.70
CA ILE A 8 -5.26 8.54 -1.83
C ILE A 8 -4.80 9.43 -0.67
N GLY A 9 -5.21 9.10 0.55
CA GLY A 9 -4.78 9.82 1.75
C GLY A 9 -3.46 9.27 2.28
N THR A 10 -2.55 10.17 2.65
CA THR A 10 -1.32 9.82 3.38
C THR A 10 -0.88 10.95 4.32
N HIS A 11 0.14 10.72 5.14
CA HIS A 11 0.58 11.69 6.13
C HIS A 11 1.18 12.96 5.48
N SER A 12 1.13 14.08 6.19
CA SER A 12 1.74 15.35 5.78
C SER A 12 3.19 15.55 6.27
N GLY A 13 3.84 14.51 6.81
CA GLY A 13 5.22 14.57 7.29
C GLY A 13 6.27 14.61 6.18
N THR A 14 7.53 14.33 6.54
CA THR A 14 8.64 14.11 5.59
C THR A 14 8.28 12.99 4.64
N PHE A 15 8.77 13.05 3.39
CA PHE A 15 8.56 11.96 2.45
C PHE A 15 9.39 10.74 2.85
N HIS A 16 8.74 9.59 3.02
CA HIS A 16 9.42 8.31 3.16
C HIS A 16 9.27 7.47 1.88
N CYS A 17 10.09 6.43 1.77
CA CYS A 17 9.95 5.48 0.65
C CYS A 17 8.61 4.74 0.74
N ASP A 18 8.10 4.54 1.96
CA ASP A 18 6.94 3.70 2.21
C ASP A 18 5.66 4.26 1.59
N GLU A 19 5.24 5.47 1.96
CA GLU A 19 4.03 6.06 1.42
C GLU A 19 4.20 6.44 -0.06
N ALA A 20 5.40 6.82 -0.48
CA ALA A 20 5.70 7.11 -1.88
C ALA A 20 5.53 5.86 -2.76
N LEU A 21 6.08 4.71 -2.34
CA LEU A 21 5.95 3.45 -3.07
C LEU A 21 4.51 2.92 -3.02
N ALA A 22 3.84 3.02 -1.87
CA ALA A 22 2.44 2.65 -1.71
C ALA A 22 1.53 3.43 -2.68
N CYS A 23 1.67 4.76 -2.71
CA CYS A 23 0.94 5.63 -3.64
C CYS A 23 1.25 5.27 -5.09
N TYR A 24 2.52 5.09 -5.45
CA TYR A 24 2.91 4.73 -6.81
C TYR A 24 2.28 3.41 -7.26
N MET A 25 2.35 2.37 -6.42
CA MET A 25 1.76 1.07 -6.71
C MET A 25 0.25 1.13 -6.95
N LEU A 26 -0.48 1.87 -6.10
CA LEU A 26 -1.92 2.09 -6.31
C LEU A 26 -2.18 2.77 -7.65
N LYS A 27 -1.43 3.81 -8.00
CA LYS A 27 -1.58 4.55 -9.26
C LYS A 27 -1.22 3.74 -10.52
N LEU A 28 -0.67 2.53 -10.39
CA LEU A 28 -0.54 1.61 -11.53
C LEU A 28 -1.89 0.96 -11.90
N LEU A 29 -2.86 0.94 -10.98
CA LEU A 29 -4.19 0.40 -11.22
C LEU A 29 -5.06 1.39 -11.98
N PRO A 30 -5.93 0.93 -12.90
CA PRO A 30 -6.81 1.80 -13.69
C PRO A 30 -7.66 2.77 -12.85
N ASP A 31 -8.21 2.29 -11.73
CA ASP A 31 -9.10 3.08 -10.87
C ASP A 31 -8.37 4.25 -10.19
N TYR A 32 -7.07 4.09 -9.90
CA TYR A 32 -6.27 5.08 -9.17
C TYR A 32 -5.27 5.80 -10.06
N LYS A 33 -5.22 5.51 -11.37
CA LYS A 33 -4.20 6.04 -12.29
C LYS A 33 -4.05 7.56 -12.19
N ASP A 34 -5.17 8.25 -12.16
CA ASP A 34 -5.24 9.72 -12.07
C ASP A 34 -5.64 10.19 -10.66
N ALA A 35 -5.49 9.35 -9.64
CA ALA A 35 -5.87 9.70 -8.27
C ALA A 35 -5.06 10.88 -7.73
N GLU A 36 -5.74 11.78 -7.04
CA GLU A 36 -5.13 12.87 -6.28
C GLU A 36 -4.52 12.32 -4.99
N ILE A 37 -3.29 12.72 -4.66
CA ILE A 37 -2.66 12.37 -3.38
C ILE A 37 -2.95 13.50 -2.39
N VAL A 38 -3.69 13.18 -1.34
CA VAL A 38 -4.04 14.09 -0.26
C VAL A 38 -3.11 13.84 0.92
N ARG A 39 -2.19 14.78 1.18
CA ARG A 39 -1.25 14.71 2.31
C ARG A 39 -1.80 15.48 3.51
N THR A 40 -2.21 14.79 4.55
CA THR A 40 -2.79 15.41 5.76
C THR A 40 -2.66 14.50 6.98
N ARG A 41 -2.83 15.06 8.18
CA ARG A 41 -3.05 14.31 9.43
C ARG A 41 -4.38 14.70 10.11
N ASP A 42 -5.18 15.54 9.47
CA ASP A 42 -6.50 15.91 9.97
C ASP A 42 -7.46 14.72 9.80
N GLN A 43 -7.84 14.11 10.93
CA GLN A 43 -8.71 12.94 10.94
C GLN A 43 -10.03 13.19 10.21
N LYS A 44 -10.59 14.40 10.27
CA LYS A 44 -11.86 14.71 9.60
C LYS A 44 -11.74 14.60 8.09
N ILE A 45 -10.59 14.99 7.54
CA ILE A 45 -10.30 14.83 6.11
C ILE A 45 -10.08 13.36 5.81
N LEU A 46 -9.27 12.67 6.62
CA LEU A 46 -8.95 11.26 6.43
C LEU A 46 -10.18 10.35 6.42
N ASP A 47 -11.16 10.62 7.28
CA ASP A 47 -12.41 9.86 7.39
C ASP A 47 -13.24 9.90 6.08
N GLU A 48 -13.11 10.96 5.28
CA GLU A 48 -13.81 11.13 4.00
C GLU A 48 -13.09 10.47 2.82
N LEU A 49 -11.83 10.07 2.98
CA LEU A 49 -11.02 9.53 1.89
C LEU A 49 -11.28 8.03 1.66
N PRO A 50 -11.29 7.58 0.39
CA PRO A 50 -11.65 6.20 0.08
C PRO A 50 -10.55 5.20 0.45
N ILE A 51 -9.28 5.60 0.41
CA ILE A 51 -8.13 4.77 0.77
C ILE A 51 -7.10 5.61 1.52
N LEU A 52 -6.56 5.04 2.59
CA LEU A 52 -5.50 5.64 3.40
C LEU A 52 -4.27 4.72 3.42
N VAL A 53 -3.09 5.32 3.25
CA VAL A 53 -1.79 4.64 3.35
C VAL A 53 -0.88 5.44 4.28
N ASP A 54 -0.20 4.76 5.19
CA ASP A 54 0.76 5.36 6.11
C ASP A 54 0.20 6.52 6.97
N VAL A 55 -1.10 6.47 7.25
CA VAL A 55 -1.80 7.44 8.09
C VAL A 55 -3.13 6.88 8.60
N GLY A 56 -3.57 7.37 9.76
CA GLY A 56 -4.85 7.03 10.38
C GLY A 56 -4.77 5.97 11.48
N GLY A 57 -3.61 5.33 11.67
CA GLY A 57 -3.35 4.39 12.77
C GLY A 57 -4.13 3.09 12.70
N VAL A 58 -4.62 2.71 11.51
CA VAL A 58 -5.50 1.55 11.32
C VAL A 58 -5.04 0.72 10.11
N TYR A 59 -4.95 -0.59 10.32
CA TYR A 59 -4.92 -1.59 9.26
C TYR A 59 -6.27 -2.30 9.19
N ASP A 60 -7.02 -2.04 8.11
CA ASP A 60 -8.33 -2.65 7.85
C ASP A 60 -8.55 -2.76 6.32
N PRO A 61 -8.19 -3.91 5.70
CA PRO A 61 -8.30 -4.08 4.25
C PRO A 61 -9.73 -3.90 3.69
N PRO A 62 -10.81 -4.39 4.35
CA PRO A 62 -12.18 -4.12 3.94
C PRO A 62 -12.55 -2.64 3.77
N THR A 63 -11.91 -1.74 4.53
CA THR A 63 -12.12 -0.28 4.43
C THR A 63 -10.94 0.46 3.81
N TYR A 64 -10.01 -0.27 3.18
CA TYR A 64 -8.84 0.27 2.49
C TYR A 64 -7.98 1.17 3.39
N ARG A 65 -7.73 0.71 4.61
CA ARG A 65 -6.84 1.38 5.57
C ARG A 65 -5.55 0.55 5.67
N TYR A 66 -4.44 1.13 5.27
CA TYR A 66 -3.14 0.46 5.20
C TYR A 66 -2.08 1.25 5.96
N ASP A 67 -2.27 1.34 7.27
CA ASP A 67 -1.29 1.89 8.22
C ASP A 67 -0.71 0.76 9.08
N HIS A 68 0.53 0.93 9.55
CA HIS A 68 1.25 -0.01 10.40
C HIS A 68 1.71 0.59 11.75
N HIS A 69 1.43 1.86 12.01
CA HIS A 69 1.89 2.58 13.22
C HIS A 69 1.18 2.16 14.52
N GLN A 70 0.13 1.37 14.45
CA GLN A 70 -0.60 0.87 15.62
C GLN A 70 0.29 0.03 16.54
N ARG A 71 0.16 0.28 17.85
CA ARG A 71 0.86 -0.49 18.87
C ARG A 71 0.51 -1.98 18.74
N GLY A 72 1.54 -2.81 18.69
CA GLY A 72 1.37 -4.26 18.60
C GLY A 72 1.11 -4.76 17.18
N PHE A 73 1.34 -3.94 16.13
CA PHE A 73 1.28 -4.42 14.77
C PHE A 73 2.25 -5.60 14.53
N THR A 74 1.72 -6.68 13.97
CA THR A 74 2.42 -7.95 13.74
C THR A 74 2.14 -8.54 12.36
N GLU A 75 1.43 -7.83 11.50
CA GLU A 75 1.07 -8.36 10.18
C GLU A 75 2.34 -8.58 9.35
N VAL A 76 2.41 -9.77 8.74
CA VAL A 76 3.48 -10.18 7.83
C VAL A 76 2.86 -10.57 6.49
N PHE A 77 3.68 -10.66 5.45
CA PHE A 77 3.19 -11.07 4.11
C PHE A 77 2.59 -12.48 4.09
N GLY A 78 3.04 -13.37 4.98
CA GLY A 78 2.72 -14.80 4.96
C GLY A 78 3.76 -15.56 4.15
N HIS A 79 3.43 -16.75 3.62
CA HIS A 79 4.30 -17.52 2.72
C HIS A 79 5.72 -17.82 3.26
N GLY A 80 5.88 -17.90 4.59
CA GLY A 80 7.17 -18.12 5.25
C GLY A 80 7.99 -16.85 5.54
N PHE A 81 7.51 -15.68 5.11
CA PHE A 81 8.11 -14.40 5.46
C PHE A 81 7.68 -13.94 6.84
N THR A 82 8.63 -13.44 7.63
CA THR A 82 8.44 -13.03 9.03
C THR A 82 8.64 -11.53 9.25
N THR A 83 9.07 -10.79 8.23
CA THR A 83 9.22 -9.34 8.28
C THR A 83 7.84 -8.68 8.40
N LYS A 84 7.69 -7.80 9.40
CA LYS A 84 6.48 -7.00 9.57
C LYS A 84 6.32 -6.05 8.39
N LEU A 85 5.08 -5.78 7.99
CA LEU A 85 4.81 -4.97 6.83
C LEU A 85 4.81 -3.47 7.13
N SER A 86 5.32 -2.69 6.19
CA SER A 86 5.10 -1.26 6.03
C SER A 86 3.81 -1.03 5.22
N SER A 87 3.40 0.22 5.03
CA SER A 87 2.21 0.59 4.25
C SER A 87 2.31 0.12 2.78
N ALA A 88 3.48 0.25 2.15
CA ALA A 88 3.76 -0.29 0.83
C ALA A 88 3.65 -1.83 0.81
N GLY A 89 4.12 -2.49 1.86
CA GLY A 89 3.97 -3.94 1.99
C GLY A 89 2.53 -4.39 2.09
N LEU A 90 1.72 -3.66 2.86
CA LEU A 90 0.28 -3.90 2.98
C LEU A 90 -0.44 -3.67 1.64
N VAL A 91 -0.16 -2.57 0.95
CA VAL A 91 -0.69 -2.32 -0.40
C VAL A 91 -0.29 -3.45 -1.34
N TYR A 92 0.98 -3.85 -1.35
CA TYR A 92 1.42 -4.95 -2.20
C TYR A 92 0.74 -6.27 -1.83
N LYS A 93 0.53 -6.56 -0.54
CA LYS A 93 -0.16 -7.77 -0.08
C LYS A 93 -1.58 -7.89 -0.64
N HIS A 94 -2.30 -6.76 -0.76
CA HIS A 94 -3.71 -6.77 -1.18
C HIS A 94 -3.89 -6.52 -2.68
N PHE A 95 -3.00 -5.74 -3.30
CA PHE A 95 -3.13 -5.32 -4.71
C PHE A 95 -2.04 -5.90 -5.61
N GLY A 96 -0.99 -6.51 -5.08
CA GLY A 96 0.22 -6.88 -5.82
C GLY A 96 -0.07 -7.78 -7.02
N LYS A 97 -0.97 -8.76 -6.88
CA LYS A 97 -1.36 -9.62 -8.01
C LYS A 97 -2.08 -8.85 -9.13
N GLN A 98 -2.96 -7.92 -8.76
CA GLN A 98 -3.65 -7.06 -9.71
C GLN A 98 -2.67 -6.11 -10.41
N ILE A 99 -1.76 -5.49 -9.65
CA ILE A 99 -0.69 -4.63 -10.18
C ILE A 99 0.17 -5.41 -11.18
N ILE A 100 0.61 -6.62 -10.82
CA ILE A 100 1.41 -7.48 -11.71
C ILE A 100 0.65 -7.77 -13.00
N SER A 101 -0.62 -8.15 -12.91
CA SER A 101 -1.44 -8.42 -14.09
C SER A 101 -1.54 -7.19 -15.00
N VAL A 102 -1.83 -6.01 -14.43
CA VAL A 102 -1.95 -4.75 -15.20
C VAL A 102 -0.63 -4.36 -15.87
N VAL A 103 0.49 -4.41 -15.13
CA VAL A 103 1.80 -3.96 -15.63
C VAL A 103 2.38 -4.93 -16.66
N SER A 104 2.24 -6.24 -16.44
CA SER A 104 2.81 -7.27 -17.31
C SER A 104 1.90 -7.69 -18.47
N GLY A 105 0.60 -7.41 -18.38
CA GLY A 105 -0.41 -7.94 -19.30
C GLY A 105 -0.70 -9.43 -19.14
N LEU A 106 -0.14 -10.08 -18.11
CA LEU A 106 -0.34 -11.50 -17.85
C LEU A 106 -1.72 -11.76 -17.23
N SER A 107 -2.32 -12.88 -17.62
CA SER A 107 -3.57 -13.41 -17.05
C SER A 107 -3.42 -14.81 -16.45
N ASP A 108 -2.28 -15.48 -16.64
CA ASP A 108 -2.03 -16.81 -16.06
C ASP A 108 -1.84 -16.71 -14.53
N PRO A 109 -2.70 -17.33 -13.71
CA PRO A 109 -2.59 -17.26 -12.25
C PRO A 109 -1.26 -17.79 -11.71
N LYS A 110 -0.68 -18.83 -12.33
CA LYS A 110 0.58 -19.42 -11.85
C LYS A 110 1.78 -18.51 -12.09
N ALA A 111 1.85 -17.88 -13.27
CA ALA A 111 2.85 -16.86 -13.55
C ALA A 111 2.71 -15.67 -12.59
N ILE A 112 1.48 -15.19 -12.37
CA ILE A 112 1.20 -14.09 -11.44
C ILE A 112 1.63 -14.45 -10.01
N ASP A 113 1.30 -15.64 -9.51
CA ASP A 113 1.69 -16.09 -8.18
C ASP A 113 3.21 -16.21 -8.03
N THR A 114 3.89 -16.69 -9.07
CA THR A 114 5.34 -16.79 -9.10
C THR A 114 5.98 -15.40 -9.01
N LEU A 115 5.49 -14.44 -9.81
CA LEU A 115 5.97 -13.05 -9.78
C LEU A 115 5.62 -12.38 -8.45
N TYR A 116 4.44 -12.64 -7.91
CA TYR A 116 3.96 -12.06 -6.66
C TYR A 116 4.91 -12.36 -5.49
N LEU A 117 5.35 -13.61 -5.37
CA LEU A 117 6.30 -14.01 -4.34
C LEU A 117 7.73 -13.51 -4.63
N LYS A 118 8.19 -13.59 -5.89
CA LYS A 118 9.55 -13.16 -6.27
C LYS A 118 9.76 -11.65 -6.15
N ILE A 119 8.79 -10.85 -6.57
CA ILE A 119 8.84 -9.38 -6.45
C ILE A 119 8.75 -8.97 -4.98
N TYR A 120 7.92 -9.67 -4.18
CA TYR A 120 7.93 -9.42 -2.75
C TYR A 120 9.32 -9.63 -2.15
N GLN A 121 9.90 -10.81 -2.35
CA GLN A 121 11.20 -11.19 -1.82
C GLN A 121 12.33 -10.29 -2.33
N GLY A 122 12.34 -9.97 -3.63
CA GLY A 122 13.46 -9.28 -4.28
C GLY A 122 13.39 -7.76 -4.22
N PHE A 123 12.22 -7.17 -3.91
CA PHE A 123 12.03 -5.73 -3.98
C PHE A 123 11.22 -5.17 -2.80
N ILE A 124 10.01 -5.68 -2.56
CA ILE A 124 9.11 -5.09 -1.55
C ILE A 124 9.66 -5.32 -0.14
N GLN A 125 10.17 -6.52 0.16
CA GLN A 125 10.66 -6.90 1.49
C GLN A 125 11.76 -5.96 2.00
N GLY A 126 12.66 -5.51 1.12
CA GLY A 126 13.73 -4.56 1.48
C GLY A 126 13.21 -3.20 1.94
N ASN A 127 12.02 -2.80 1.49
CA ASN A 127 11.37 -1.56 1.91
C ASN A 127 10.57 -1.70 3.21
N GLN A 128 10.45 -2.91 3.77
CA GLN A 128 9.68 -3.17 5.00
C GLN A 128 10.48 -2.91 6.28
N ILE A 129 11.82 -2.92 6.18
CA ILE A 129 12.72 -2.97 7.33
C ILE A 129 12.92 -1.58 7.96
N ILE A 130 12.47 -0.49 7.32
CA ILE A 130 12.95 0.87 7.61
C ILE A 130 12.11 1.63 8.65
N LEU A 131 10.89 1.18 9.02
CA LEU A 131 9.98 1.99 9.85
C LEU A 131 9.80 1.49 11.29
N HIS A 132 10.81 0.83 11.86
CA HIS A 132 10.83 0.49 13.29
C HIS A 132 11.70 1.42 14.13
N ASP A 133 11.93 2.66 13.69
CA ASP A 133 12.41 3.69 14.61
C ASP A 133 11.26 4.08 15.55
N PRO A 134 11.48 4.03 16.88
CA PRO A 134 10.49 4.50 17.83
C PRO A 134 10.40 6.02 17.75
N GLU A 135 9.21 6.56 17.50
CA GLU A 135 8.85 7.89 18.03
C GLU A 135 8.70 7.81 19.56
#